data_AF-A0A1W2AYY0-F1
#
_entry.id   AF-A0A1W2AYY0-F1
#
_cell.length_a   1.000
_cell.length_b   1.000
_cell.length_c   1.000
_cell.angle_alpha   90.00
_cell.angle_beta   90.00
_cell.angle_gamma   90.00
#
_symmetry.space_group_name_H-M   'P 1'
#
loop_
_entity.id
_entity.type
_entity.pdbx_description
1 polymer ?
#
loop_
_entity_poly.entity_id
_entity_poly.type
_entity_poly.pdbx_seq_one_letter_code
_entity_poly.pdbx_strand_id
1 'polypeptide(L)'
;MRKNTITKTLATAAAATLIVSGCSQGSSSHDSHGGSESGSSQASAQFNDADVTYAEGMIMHHQQAVEMSDIILDKSGVNPDVVEMAKQIKKAQGPEIKEMQTWLKDWGQDDSGHEGHGGDSGSGDEMSHDGMFSPEDIKKLKAADGEQASTLFLDQMIEHHQGAVKMAKDHRQDGENPDAVELSKNVISDQNAEIKEMRTLRSSL
;
A
#
# COMPACT_ATOMS: atom_id res chain seq x y z
N MET A 1 -4.55 22.72 30.30
CA MET A 1 -4.05 23.71 29.31
C MET A 1 -2.52 23.76 29.40
N ARG A 2 -1.82 23.08 28.50
CA ARG A 2 -0.36 23.19 28.35
C ARG A 2 -0.07 23.64 26.93
N LYS A 3 0.43 24.87 26.81
CA LYS A 3 0.84 25.47 25.54
C LYS A 3 2.30 25.08 25.31
N ASN A 4 2.58 24.28 24.29
CA ASN A 4 3.95 24.05 23.84
C ASN A 4 4.18 24.72 22.49
N THR A 5 5.12 25.66 22.52
CA THR A 5 5.52 26.60 21.48
C THR A 5 6.34 25.89 20.40
N ILE A 6 5.99 26.12 19.13
CA ILE A 6 6.70 25.59 17.95
C ILE A 6 7.85 26.55 17.60
N THR A 7 9.09 26.08 17.75
CA THR A 7 10.28 26.83 17.32
C THR A 7 10.61 26.43 15.87
N LYS A 8 10.47 27.38 14.94
CA LYS A 8 10.92 27.22 13.54
C LYS A 8 12.39 27.64 13.44
N THR A 9 13.27 26.73 13.07
CA THR A 9 14.65 27.05 12.66
C THR A 9 14.74 27.00 11.14
N LEU A 10 14.89 28.18 10.52
CA LEU A 10 15.43 28.33 9.17
C LEU A 10 16.94 28.07 9.23
N ALA A 11 17.46 27.23 8.33
CA ALA A 11 18.88 27.15 8.05
C ALA A 11 19.13 27.39 6.57
N THR A 12 20.02 28.35 6.32
CA THR A 12 20.44 28.98 5.08
C THR A 12 21.20 28.07 4.12
N ALA A 13 20.99 28.30 2.83
CA ALA A 13 21.69 27.70 1.71
C ALA A 13 23.17 28.13 1.63
N ALA A 14 24.03 27.23 1.17
CA ALA A 14 25.35 27.55 0.63
C ALA A 14 25.55 26.78 -0.68
N ALA A 15 25.61 27.53 -1.78
CA ALA A 15 25.98 27.04 -3.10
C ALA A 15 27.51 26.99 -3.23
N ALA A 16 28.04 25.89 -3.73
CA ALA A 16 29.44 25.78 -4.13
C ALA A 16 29.51 25.26 -5.57
N THR A 17 29.75 26.17 -6.50
CA THR A 17 30.11 25.89 -7.91
C THR A 17 31.57 25.45 -7.98
N LEU A 18 31.83 24.29 -8.60
CA LEU A 18 33.16 23.91 -9.07
C LEU A 18 33.13 23.80 -10.59
N ILE A 19 33.89 24.68 -11.25
CA ILE A 19 34.23 24.61 -12.67
C ILE A 19 35.58 23.90 -12.75
N VAL A 20 35.68 22.82 -13.51
CA VAL A 20 36.97 22.40 -14.07
C VAL A 20 36.81 22.17 -15.57
N SER A 21 37.56 22.95 -16.34
CA SER A 21 37.76 22.76 -17.77
C SER A 21 38.93 21.80 -17.97
N GLY A 22 38.71 20.76 -18.77
CA GLY A 22 39.76 19.88 -19.28
C GLY A 22 39.48 19.56 -20.73
N CYS A 23 40.19 20.23 -21.64
CA CYS A 23 40.24 19.87 -23.06
C CYS A 23 41.43 18.93 -23.27
N SER A 24 41.22 17.77 -23.90
CA SER A 24 42.26 17.16 -24.72
C SER A 24 41.64 16.70 -26.04
N GLN A 25 42.23 17.17 -27.13
CA GLN A 25 41.84 16.90 -28.50
C GLN A 25 42.79 15.82 -29.04
N GLY A 26 42.23 14.76 -29.62
CA GLY A 26 42.95 13.79 -30.45
C GLY A 26 42.07 13.39 -31.64
N SER A 27 42.41 13.89 -32.82
CA SER A 27 41.89 13.46 -34.13
C SER A 27 42.53 12.11 -34.49
N SER A 28 42.03 11.18 -35.31
CA SER A 28 41.02 11.16 -36.39
C SER A 28 40.74 9.68 -36.74
N SER A 29 39.54 9.34 -37.24
CA SER A 29 39.28 8.63 -38.51
C SER A 29 37.91 7.92 -38.52
N HIS A 30 37.23 8.08 -39.65
CA HIS A 30 35.95 7.51 -40.08
C HIS A 30 35.79 6.01 -39.81
N ASP A 31 34.58 5.56 -39.44
CA ASP A 31 33.74 4.72 -40.30
C ASP A 31 32.30 4.52 -39.76
N SER A 32 31.36 4.73 -40.69
CA SER A 32 30.14 3.94 -40.94
C SER A 32 29.00 3.79 -39.92
N HIS A 33 27.83 4.23 -40.40
CA HIS A 33 26.45 4.00 -39.97
C HIS A 33 26.17 2.88 -38.94
N GLY A 34 25.56 3.30 -37.84
CA GLY A 34 24.70 2.48 -37.01
C GLY A 34 23.87 3.40 -36.13
N GLY A 35 22.60 3.62 -36.49
CA GLY A 35 21.65 4.27 -35.60
C GLY A 35 21.43 3.38 -34.39
N SER A 36 22.26 3.55 -33.37
CA SER A 36 21.93 3.10 -32.03
C SER A 36 20.92 4.09 -31.49
N GLU A 37 19.64 3.78 -31.70
CA GLU A 37 18.62 4.12 -30.72
C GLU A 37 19.20 3.69 -29.37
N SER A 38 19.69 4.66 -28.60
CA SER A 38 19.82 4.50 -27.16
C SER A 38 18.40 4.39 -26.64
N GLY A 39 17.79 3.23 -26.86
CA GLY A 39 16.79 2.72 -25.96
C GLY A 39 17.44 2.78 -24.60
N SER A 40 17.01 3.75 -23.79
CA SER A 40 17.08 3.57 -22.36
C SER A 40 16.39 2.23 -22.13
N SER A 41 17.19 1.17 -21.97
CA SER A 41 16.76 -0.03 -21.29
C SER A 41 16.46 0.46 -19.87
N GLN A 42 15.28 1.06 -19.71
CA GLN A 42 14.63 1.14 -18.42
C GLN A 42 14.65 -0.31 -17.97
N ALA A 43 15.54 -0.61 -17.03
CA ALA A 43 15.64 -1.94 -16.48
C ALA A 43 14.21 -2.27 -16.06
N SER A 44 13.55 -3.17 -16.80
CA SER A 44 12.26 -3.69 -16.40
C SER A 44 12.49 -4.15 -14.98
N ALA A 45 11.85 -3.49 -14.01
CA ALA A 45 12.07 -3.80 -12.62
C ALA A 45 11.89 -5.31 -12.49
N GLN A 46 12.91 -6.02 -12.02
CA GLN A 46 12.83 -7.46 -11.89
C GLN A 46 11.62 -7.75 -10.99
N PHE A 47 10.68 -8.54 -11.46
CA PHE A 47 9.49 -8.97 -10.73
C PHE A 47 9.24 -10.44 -11.07
N ASN A 48 8.54 -11.15 -10.19
CA ASN A 48 8.09 -12.51 -10.42
C ASN A 48 6.59 -12.68 -10.09
N ASP A 49 6.09 -13.91 -10.23
CA ASP A 49 4.68 -14.21 -9.98
C ASP A 49 4.25 -13.93 -8.53
N ALA A 50 5.17 -14.02 -7.56
CA ALA A 50 4.88 -13.69 -6.17
C ALA A 50 4.62 -12.19 -6.00
N ASP A 51 5.37 -11.33 -6.70
CA ASP A 51 5.17 -9.88 -6.71
C ASP A 51 3.82 -9.50 -7.32
N VAL A 52 3.43 -10.14 -8.43
CA VAL A 52 2.13 -9.93 -9.09
C VAL A 52 0.99 -10.36 -8.16
N THR A 53 1.05 -11.59 -7.65
CA THR A 53 0.03 -12.15 -6.74
C THR A 53 -0.14 -11.29 -5.49
N TYR A 54 0.98 -10.80 -4.92
CA TYR A 54 0.94 -9.92 -3.76
C TYR A 54 0.29 -8.58 -4.09
N ALA A 55 0.67 -7.93 -5.20
CA ALA A 55 0.10 -6.66 -5.61
C ALA A 55 -1.41 -6.78 -5.88
N GLU A 56 -1.85 -7.77 -6.66
CA GLU A 56 -3.28 -7.99 -6.95
C GLU A 56 -4.07 -8.28 -5.67
N GLY A 57 -3.56 -9.18 -4.81
CA GLY A 57 -4.22 -9.54 -3.56
C GLY A 57 -4.31 -8.37 -2.58
N MET A 58 -3.21 -7.66 -2.37
CA MET A 58 -3.14 -6.56 -1.41
C MET A 58 -3.93 -5.33 -1.89
N ILE A 59 -4.06 -5.10 -3.21
CA ILE A 59 -4.99 -4.09 -3.76
C ILE A 59 -6.42 -4.39 -3.30
N MET A 60 -6.91 -5.61 -3.50
CA MET A 60 -8.28 -5.99 -3.10
C MET A 60 -8.48 -5.88 -1.59
N HIS A 61 -7.47 -6.31 -0.82
CA HIS A 61 -7.46 -6.24 0.64
C HIS A 61 -7.58 -4.79 1.14
N HIS A 62 -6.68 -3.91 0.67
CA HIS A 62 -6.70 -2.48 1.04
C HIS A 62 -7.96 -1.76 0.59
N GLN A 63 -8.50 -2.10 -0.59
CA GLN A 63 -9.76 -1.51 -1.06
C GLN A 63 -10.92 -1.80 -0.08
N GLN A 64 -10.98 -3.01 0.49
CA GLN A 64 -12.01 -3.34 1.48
C GLN A 64 -11.83 -2.56 2.78
N ALA A 65 -10.60 -2.42 3.29
CA ALA A 65 -10.33 -1.59 4.46
C ALA A 65 -10.74 -0.11 4.25
N VAL A 66 -10.51 0.43 3.05
CA VAL A 66 -10.97 1.77 2.66
C VAL A 66 -12.50 1.84 2.64
N GLU A 67 -13.20 0.86 2.06
CA GLU A 67 -14.66 0.81 2.05
C GLU A 67 -15.23 0.74 3.48
N MET A 68 -14.66 -0.11 4.34
CA MET A 68 -15.13 -0.25 5.72
C MET A 68 -14.92 1.01 6.54
N SER A 69 -13.81 1.71 6.28
CA SER A 69 -13.54 3.00 6.87
C SER A 69 -14.55 4.05 6.41
N ASP A 70 -14.93 4.07 5.13
CA ASP A 70 -15.97 4.97 4.61
C ASP A 70 -17.34 4.74 5.26
N ILE A 71 -17.75 3.48 5.43
CA ILE A 71 -19.01 3.14 6.13
C ILE A 71 -19.03 3.72 7.55
N ILE A 72 -17.89 3.69 8.26
CA ILE A 72 -17.78 4.24 9.60
C ILE A 72 -17.81 5.77 9.60
N LEU A 73 -17.13 6.41 8.66
CA LEU A 73 -17.07 7.87 8.58
C LEU A 73 -18.42 8.51 8.23
N ASP A 74 -19.28 7.78 7.50
CA ASP A 74 -20.63 8.22 7.16
C ASP A 74 -21.65 8.04 8.31
N LYS A 75 -21.26 7.36 9.40
CA LYS A 75 -22.18 7.00 10.49
C LYS A 75 -22.12 8.00 11.65
N SER A 76 -23.28 8.42 12.13
CA SER A 76 -23.40 9.25 13.33
C SER A 76 -23.23 8.44 14.62
N GLY A 77 -22.66 9.04 15.65
CA GLY A 77 -22.57 8.44 16.99
C GLY A 77 -21.42 7.43 17.16
N VAL A 78 -20.52 7.34 16.17
CA VAL A 78 -19.28 6.55 16.30
C VAL A 78 -18.35 7.24 17.30
N ASN A 79 -17.61 6.45 18.08
CA ASN A 79 -16.58 6.96 18.98
C ASN A 79 -15.58 7.84 18.19
N PRO A 80 -15.27 9.08 18.64
CA PRO A 80 -14.38 9.99 17.92
C PRO A 80 -12.97 9.45 17.64
N ASP A 81 -12.43 8.62 18.53
CA ASP A 81 -11.10 8.02 18.34
C ASP A 81 -11.14 6.92 17.27
N VAL A 82 -12.27 6.21 17.15
CA VAL A 82 -12.50 5.24 16.06
C VAL A 82 -12.69 5.94 14.71
N VAL A 83 -13.35 7.11 14.70
CA VAL A 83 -13.43 7.96 13.51
C VAL A 83 -12.04 8.40 13.06
N GLU A 84 -11.15 8.76 13.99
CA GLU A 84 -9.78 9.15 13.64
C GLU A 84 -8.97 7.96 13.12
N MET A 85 -9.07 6.79 13.75
CA MET A 85 -8.47 5.54 13.26
C MET A 85 -8.89 5.23 11.82
N ALA A 86 -10.19 5.31 11.50
CA ALA A 86 -10.69 5.08 10.13
C ALA A 86 -10.09 6.07 9.11
N LYS A 87 -9.89 7.34 9.47
CA LYS A 87 -9.23 8.31 8.57
C LYS A 87 -7.77 7.99 8.34
N GLN A 88 -7.07 7.54 9.39
CA GLN A 88 -5.65 7.18 9.31
C GLN A 88 -5.43 5.99 8.38
N ILE A 89 -6.22 4.92 8.55
CA ILE A 89 -6.21 3.73 7.68
C ILE A 89 -6.38 4.13 6.20
N LYS A 90 -7.43 4.91 5.88
CA LYS A 90 -7.68 5.36 4.50
C LYS A 90 -6.52 6.17 3.93
N LYS A 91 -5.92 7.03 4.75
CA LYS A 91 -4.84 7.92 4.34
C LYS A 91 -3.56 7.14 4.05
N ALA A 92 -3.29 6.08 4.81
CA ALA A 92 -2.14 5.20 4.62
C ALA A 92 -2.32 4.28 3.41
N GLN A 93 -3.44 3.55 3.34
CA GLN A 93 -3.63 2.49 2.35
C GLN A 93 -4.01 2.99 0.95
N GLY A 94 -4.62 4.18 0.83
CA GLY A 94 -5.00 4.76 -0.46
C GLY A 94 -3.83 5.00 -1.43
N PRO A 95 -2.71 5.61 -0.98
CA PRO A 95 -1.47 5.69 -1.78
C PRO A 95 -0.87 4.34 -2.15
N GLU A 96 -0.85 3.37 -1.23
CA GLU A 96 -0.28 2.03 -1.48
C GLU A 96 -1.05 1.28 -2.58
N ILE A 97 -2.39 1.41 -2.62
CA ILE A 97 -3.22 0.87 -3.73
C ILE A 97 -2.72 1.42 -5.08
N LYS A 98 -2.47 2.72 -5.18
CA LYS A 98 -2.05 3.36 -6.43
C LYS A 98 -0.65 2.95 -6.85
N GLU A 99 0.24 2.76 -5.88
CA GLU A 99 1.59 2.26 -6.11
C GLU A 99 1.56 0.85 -6.69
N MET A 100 0.83 -0.07 -6.07
CA MET A 100 0.68 -1.44 -6.58
C MET A 100 -0.01 -1.49 -7.96
N GLN A 101 -1.02 -0.65 -8.20
CA GLN A 101 -1.65 -0.52 -9.53
C GLN A 101 -0.66 -0.02 -10.59
N THR A 102 0.26 0.87 -10.20
CA THR A 102 1.31 1.37 -11.10
C THR A 102 2.29 0.25 -11.43
N TRP A 103 2.70 -0.53 -10.44
CA TRP A 103 3.57 -1.69 -10.66
C TRP A 103 2.95 -2.71 -11.61
N LEU A 104 1.70 -3.13 -11.38
CA LEU A 104 1.02 -4.08 -12.26
C LEU A 104 0.97 -3.58 -13.71
N LYS A 105 0.69 -2.29 -13.91
CA LYS A 105 0.74 -1.69 -15.24
C LYS A 105 2.15 -1.70 -15.85
N ASP A 106 3.15 -1.31 -15.08
CA ASP A 106 4.55 -1.27 -15.55
C ASP A 106 5.09 -2.68 -15.84
N TRP A 107 4.56 -3.70 -15.17
CA TRP A 107 4.84 -5.12 -15.39
C TRP A 107 4.02 -5.74 -16.54
N GLY A 108 3.13 -4.98 -17.17
CA GLY A 108 2.24 -5.48 -18.22
C GLY A 108 1.19 -6.47 -17.72
N GLN A 109 0.79 -6.35 -16.46
CA GLN A 109 -0.21 -7.15 -15.76
C GLN A 109 -1.50 -6.34 -15.49
N ASP A 110 -1.75 -5.25 -16.23
CA ASP A 110 -2.97 -4.43 -16.08
C ASP A 110 -4.22 -5.05 -16.74
N ASP A 111 -4.05 -6.15 -17.47
CA ASP A 111 -5.10 -6.82 -18.25
C ASP A 111 -5.96 -7.82 -17.46
N SER A 112 -5.84 -7.91 -16.13
CA SER A 112 -6.83 -8.60 -15.29
C SER A 112 -8.06 -7.71 -15.07
N GLY A 113 -8.79 -7.51 -16.18
CA GLY A 113 -10.11 -6.88 -16.17
C GLY A 113 -10.99 -7.49 -15.07
N HIS A 114 -11.40 -6.64 -14.14
CA HIS A 114 -12.55 -6.87 -13.26
C HIS A 114 -13.87 -6.91 -14.08
N GLU A 115 -14.00 -7.84 -15.02
CA GLU A 115 -15.31 -8.32 -15.48
C GLU A 115 -15.61 -9.65 -14.79
N GLY A 116 -16.76 -9.70 -14.13
CA GLY A 116 -17.08 -10.71 -13.13
C GLY A 116 -17.12 -12.16 -13.62
N HIS A 117 -16.99 -13.04 -12.62
CA HIS A 117 -17.31 -14.47 -12.63
C HIS A 117 -16.49 -15.39 -13.56
N GLY A 118 -15.66 -16.23 -12.92
CA GLY A 118 -15.44 -17.61 -13.35
C GLY A 118 -14.19 -17.85 -14.18
N GLY A 119 -13.04 -17.96 -13.52
CA GLY A 119 -11.81 -18.49 -14.11
C GLY A 119 -11.14 -19.43 -13.14
N ASP A 120 -11.42 -20.72 -13.30
CA ASP A 120 -10.63 -21.82 -12.74
C ASP A 120 -9.18 -21.67 -13.22
N SER A 121 -8.35 -21.06 -12.39
CA SER A 121 -6.89 -21.17 -12.44
C SER A 121 -6.47 -21.58 -11.04
N GLY A 122 -6.51 -22.90 -10.84
CA GLY A 122 -6.20 -23.54 -9.57
C GLY A 122 -4.85 -23.07 -9.04
N SER A 123 -4.88 -22.23 -8.00
CA SER A 123 -3.83 -21.82 -7.06
C SER A 123 -4.29 -20.65 -6.15
N GLY A 124 -5.38 -19.96 -6.49
CA GLY A 124 -5.78 -18.69 -5.83
C GLY A 124 -6.67 -18.78 -4.58
N ASP A 125 -7.14 -19.98 -4.19
CA ASP A 125 -8.10 -20.15 -3.08
C ASP A 125 -7.53 -19.82 -1.68
N GLU A 126 -6.21 -19.77 -1.51
CA GLU A 126 -5.58 -19.55 -0.20
C GLU A 126 -5.49 -18.06 0.19
N MET A 127 -5.47 -17.12 -0.78
CA MET A 127 -5.27 -15.69 -0.48
C MET A 127 -6.60 -14.94 -0.26
N SER A 128 -7.74 -15.49 -0.70
CA SER A 128 -9.02 -14.78 -0.69
C SER A 128 -9.75 -14.78 0.67
N HIS A 129 -9.19 -15.42 1.70
CA HIS A 129 -9.83 -15.57 3.02
C HIS A 129 -9.06 -14.96 4.19
N ASP A 130 -7.85 -14.44 3.98
CA ASP A 130 -7.03 -13.93 5.09
C ASP A 130 -7.54 -12.55 5.56
N GLY A 131 -8.48 -12.56 6.49
CA GLY A 131 -8.95 -11.37 7.23
C GLY A 131 -10.00 -10.50 6.52
N MET A 132 -10.44 -10.86 5.31
CA MET A 132 -11.48 -10.10 4.60
C MET A 132 -12.80 -10.10 5.38
N PHE A 133 -13.47 -8.94 5.43
CA PHE A 133 -14.83 -8.80 5.94
C PHE A 133 -15.76 -9.65 5.07
N SER A 134 -16.56 -10.52 5.70
CA SER A 134 -17.60 -11.25 4.99
C SER A 134 -18.74 -10.32 4.57
N PRO A 135 -19.53 -10.67 3.53
CA PRO A 135 -20.70 -9.88 3.15
C PRO A 135 -21.70 -9.66 4.31
N GLU A 136 -21.85 -10.67 5.18
CA GLU A 136 -22.71 -10.56 6.36
C GLU A 136 -22.12 -9.63 7.42
N ASP A 137 -20.79 -9.58 7.56
CA ASP A 137 -20.12 -8.64 8.47
C ASP A 137 -20.24 -7.20 8.00
N ILE A 138 -20.07 -6.95 6.70
CA ILE A 138 -20.32 -5.63 6.10
C ILE A 138 -21.78 -5.20 6.34
N LYS A 139 -22.73 -6.13 6.17
CA LYS A 139 -24.15 -5.87 6.42
C LYS A 139 -24.43 -5.54 7.89
N LYS A 140 -23.84 -6.27 8.84
CA LYS A 140 -23.94 -5.97 10.28
C LYS A 140 -23.37 -4.59 10.59
N LEU A 141 -22.19 -4.26 10.07
CA LEU A 141 -21.54 -2.96 10.25
C LEU A 141 -22.42 -1.81 9.74
N LYS A 142 -23.00 -1.97 8.55
CA LYS A 142 -23.92 -0.99 7.95
C LYS A 142 -25.17 -0.80 8.81
N ALA A 143 -25.74 -1.87 9.36
CA ALA A 143 -26.96 -1.84 10.16
C ALA A 143 -26.77 -1.35 11.62
N ALA A 144 -25.56 -1.45 12.17
CA ALA A 144 -25.27 -1.09 13.55
C ALA A 144 -25.42 0.42 13.81
N ASP A 145 -25.81 0.78 15.04
CA ASP A 145 -25.69 2.15 15.54
C ASP A 145 -24.22 2.54 15.78
N GLY A 146 -23.94 3.80 16.08
CA GLY A 146 -22.58 4.30 16.16
C GLY A 146 -21.68 3.61 17.19
N GLU A 147 -22.23 3.26 18.37
CA GLU A 147 -21.48 2.58 19.43
C GLU A 147 -21.18 1.12 19.03
N GLN A 148 -22.19 0.40 18.56
CA GLN A 148 -22.03 -0.96 18.08
C GLN A 148 -21.11 -1.03 16.85
N ALA A 149 -21.24 -0.07 15.93
CA ALA A 149 -20.38 0.03 14.75
C ALA A 149 -18.92 0.30 15.12
N SER A 150 -18.66 1.11 16.16
CA SER A 150 -17.31 1.35 16.67
C SER A 150 -16.64 0.05 17.11
N THR A 151 -17.41 -0.79 17.83
CA THR A 151 -16.97 -2.11 18.27
C THR A 151 -16.72 -3.05 17.08
N LEU A 152 -17.72 -3.20 16.20
CA LEU A 152 -17.64 -4.12 15.06
C LEU A 152 -16.48 -3.77 14.12
N PHE A 153 -16.30 -2.47 13.83
CA PHE A 153 -15.20 -2.00 12.99
C PHE A 153 -13.85 -2.37 13.57
N LEU A 154 -13.61 -2.09 14.86
CA LEU A 154 -12.32 -2.40 15.48
C LEU A 154 -12.06 -3.91 15.51
N ASP A 155 -13.04 -4.73 15.92
CA ASP A 155 -12.89 -6.18 16.00
C ASP A 155 -12.54 -6.77 14.62
N GLN A 156 -13.27 -6.36 13.58
CA GLN A 156 -13.09 -6.88 12.22
C GLN A 156 -11.84 -6.29 11.53
N MET A 157 -11.53 -5.02 11.74
CA MET A 157 -10.33 -4.39 11.16
C MET A 157 -9.04 -4.94 11.78
N ILE A 158 -9.06 -5.36 13.05
CA ILE A 158 -7.94 -6.11 13.65
C ILE A 158 -7.69 -7.41 12.88
N GLU A 159 -8.73 -8.21 12.63
CA GLU A 159 -8.61 -9.48 11.90
C GLU A 159 -8.14 -9.24 10.45
N HIS A 160 -8.70 -8.21 9.81
CA HIS A 160 -8.29 -7.76 8.48
C HIS A 160 -6.80 -7.45 8.42
N HIS A 161 -6.30 -6.58 9.30
CA HIS A 161 -4.88 -6.25 9.37
C HIS A 161 -3.98 -7.46 9.66
N GLN A 162 -4.45 -8.41 10.46
CA GLN A 162 -3.70 -9.66 10.70
C GLN A 162 -3.55 -10.48 9.41
N GLY A 163 -4.58 -10.50 8.55
CA GLY A 163 -4.53 -11.06 7.21
C GLY A 163 -3.49 -10.37 6.33
N ALA A 164 -3.52 -9.03 6.25
CA ALA A 164 -2.54 -8.26 5.49
C ALA A 164 -1.09 -8.53 5.95
N VAL A 165 -0.86 -8.63 7.26
CA VAL A 165 0.46 -8.98 7.83
C VAL A 165 0.89 -10.39 7.41
N LYS A 166 -0.04 -11.34 7.32
CA LYS A 166 0.26 -12.71 6.84
C LYS A 166 0.62 -12.68 5.36
N MET A 167 -0.21 -12.07 4.51
CA MET A 167 0.05 -11.94 3.07
C MET A 167 1.41 -11.30 2.79
N ALA A 168 1.76 -10.22 3.51
CA ALA A 168 3.05 -9.55 3.37
C ALA A 168 4.22 -10.42 3.86
N LYS A 169 4.04 -11.28 4.88
CA LYS A 169 5.08 -12.24 5.30
C LYS A 169 5.27 -13.36 4.29
N ASP A 170 4.19 -13.82 3.67
CA ASP A 170 4.21 -14.86 2.66
C ASP A 170 4.92 -14.35 1.40
N HIS A 171 4.57 -13.15 0.91
CA HIS A 171 5.26 -12.48 -0.21
C HIS A 171 6.77 -12.36 0.00
N ARG A 172 7.22 -12.02 1.22
CA ARG A 172 8.66 -11.87 1.53
C ARG A 172 9.49 -13.14 1.41
N GLN A 173 8.88 -14.31 1.27
CA GLN A 173 9.61 -15.56 1.09
C GLN A 173 10.13 -15.72 -0.35
N ASP A 174 9.34 -15.25 -1.32
CA ASP A 174 9.57 -15.54 -2.74
C ASP A 174 9.61 -14.28 -3.63
N GLY A 175 9.20 -13.10 -3.14
CA GLY A 175 9.19 -11.85 -3.91
C GLY A 175 10.58 -11.36 -4.31
N GLU A 176 10.71 -10.86 -5.54
CA GLU A 176 11.99 -10.42 -6.13
C GLU A 176 12.05 -8.92 -6.36
N ASN A 177 10.90 -8.27 -6.58
CA ASN A 177 10.88 -6.85 -6.83
C ASN A 177 11.26 -6.05 -5.57
N PRO A 178 12.32 -5.22 -5.61
CA PRO A 178 12.82 -4.54 -4.42
C PRO A 178 11.80 -3.56 -3.81
N ASP A 179 10.99 -2.90 -4.63
CA ASP A 179 9.98 -1.95 -4.17
C ASP A 179 8.79 -2.69 -3.54
N ALA A 180 8.31 -3.77 -4.15
CA ALA A 180 7.27 -4.63 -3.57
C ALA A 180 7.72 -5.27 -2.25
N VAL A 181 8.96 -5.77 -2.20
CA VAL A 181 9.56 -6.32 -0.98
C VAL A 181 9.70 -5.25 0.10
N GLU A 182 9.98 -4.00 -0.25
CA GLU A 182 10.01 -2.91 0.74
C GLU A 182 8.63 -2.56 1.26
N LEU A 183 7.63 -2.44 0.38
CA LEU A 183 6.24 -2.21 0.79
C LEU A 183 5.76 -3.31 1.73
N SER A 184 6.05 -4.58 1.44
CA SER A 184 5.66 -5.69 2.33
C SER A 184 6.23 -5.55 3.75
N LYS A 185 7.45 -5.01 3.92
CA LYS A 185 8.03 -4.74 5.25
C LYS A 185 7.31 -3.59 5.94
N ASN A 186 6.97 -2.54 5.20
CA ASN A 186 6.23 -1.39 5.72
C ASN A 186 4.84 -1.81 6.17
N VAL A 187 4.10 -2.56 5.34
CA VAL A 187 2.79 -3.15 5.68
C VAL A 187 2.90 -3.98 6.96
N ILE A 188 3.92 -4.84 7.11
CA ILE A 188 4.11 -5.60 8.36
C ILE A 188 4.31 -4.67 9.55
N SER A 189 5.17 -3.66 9.44
CA SER A 189 5.45 -2.72 10.53
C SER A 189 4.20 -1.95 10.94
N ASP A 190 3.57 -1.31 9.96
CA ASP A 190 2.53 -0.31 10.18
C ASP A 190 1.22 -0.98 10.60
N GLN A 191 0.82 -2.07 9.93
CA GLN A 191 -0.39 -2.80 10.30
C GLN A 191 -0.27 -3.43 11.72
N ASN A 192 0.93 -3.84 12.16
CA ASN A 192 1.13 -4.29 13.55
C ASN A 192 0.99 -3.14 14.56
N ALA A 193 1.44 -1.94 14.21
CA ALA A 193 1.24 -0.76 15.05
C ALA A 193 -0.24 -0.39 15.15
N GLU A 194 -0.95 -0.38 14.02
CA GLU A 194 -2.39 -0.12 13.95
C GLU A 194 -3.20 -1.18 14.70
N ILE A 195 -2.88 -2.48 14.58
CA ILE A 195 -3.50 -3.55 15.39
C ILE A 195 -3.38 -3.25 16.89
N LYS A 196 -2.20 -2.80 17.34
CA LYS A 196 -1.98 -2.49 18.76
C LYS A 196 -2.82 -1.29 19.21
N GLU A 197 -2.91 -0.26 18.37
CA GLU A 197 -3.74 0.90 18.64
C GLU A 197 -5.23 0.54 18.66
N MET A 198 -5.72 -0.19 17.65
CA MET A 198 -7.10 -0.66 17.59
C MET A 198 -7.47 -1.52 18.79
N ARG A 199 -6.58 -2.43 19.26
CA ARG A 199 -6.80 -3.19 20.50
C ARG A 199 -6.89 -2.30 21.73
N THR A 200 -6.11 -1.24 21.77
CA THR A 200 -6.13 -0.27 22.87
C THR A 200 -7.47 0.48 22.87
N LEU A 201 -7.87 1.03 21.72
CA LEU A 201 -9.19 1.66 21.52
C LEU A 201 -10.32 0.70 21.90
N ARG A 202 -10.27 -0.53 21.41
CA ARG A 202 -11.30 -1.56 21.63
C ARG A 202 -11.49 -1.88 23.11
N SER A 203 -10.40 -1.92 23.88
CA SER A 203 -10.43 -2.16 25.32
C SER A 203 -10.96 -0.97 26.14
N SER A 204 -11.06 0.20 25.52
CA SER A 204 -11.51 1.45 26.15
C SER A 204 -12.91 1.90 25.75
N LEU A 205 -13.55 1.18 24.81
CA LEU A 205 -14.98 1.29 24.50
C LEU A 205 -15.80 0.63 25.62
#